data_AF-A0AAV8VBG5-F1
#
_entry.id   AF-A0AAV8VBG5-F1
#
_cell.length_a   1.000
_cell.length_b   1.000
_cell.length_c   1.000
_cell.angle_alpha   90.00
_cell.angle_beta   90.00
_cell.angle_gamma   90.00
#
_symmetry.space_group_name_H-M   'P 1'
#
loop_
_entity.id
_entity.type
_entity.pdbx_description
1 polymer ?
#
loop_
_entity_poly.entity_id
_entity_poly.type
_entity_poly.pdbx_seq_one_letter_code
_entity_poly.pdbx_strand_id
1 'polypeptide(L)'
;MNIVRLEEIHHMPLIHLRNWLAHTLNLCVHDAIQANQPFSNLLKKCRALVAHFKHSVAAARKLKSTQINMGFPVLKVKQDVATRWNSALIMMERLQEIKSALSVTVTDLPQAPQFLNASDWEILTDCVKVLKPLETMTKELSGEKYPTMALIIPLIRGLQHKIKNLRPQTDIGANLQRGIMEIISRRLGILETNRIIVKATFLGPKGLKKTAFGLDENGRNAQKWVTDEVTNIINNNNNPSSSTVTSDEPSSDPKDDQDSLWIFFEEKVAQVQTTITPGTSGTLLVRQYMELPRLKRQNDPLEFWNLHKNILPELYQLHLKYSCIPATSVPSERLFSKAGQLTNMCRNRLLPKNLDQIIFLNSYLF
;
A
#
# COMPACT_ATOMS: atom_id res chain seq x y z
N MET A 1 8.70 21.31 -4.41
CA MET A 1 7.88 20.11 -4.69
C MET A 1 6.43 20.53 -4.46
N ASN A 2 5.75 20.96 -5.52
CA ASN A 2 4.45 21.62 -5.42
C ASN A 2 3.36 20.61 -5.06
N ILE A 3 2.82 20.74 -3.85
CA ILE A 3 1.58 20.08 -3.46
C ILE A 3 0.49 20.77 -4.28
N VAL A 4 0.06 20.13 -5.37
CA VAL A 4 -1.17 20.48 -6.06
C VAL A 4 -2.28 20.41 -5.02
N ARG A 5 -2.98 21.54 -4.84
CA ARG A 5 -4.14 21.67 -3.96
C ARG A 5 -5.11 20.51 -4.26
N LEU A 6 -5.35 19.68 -3.26
CA LEU A 6 -6.31 18.56 -3.28
C LEU A 6 -7.78 19.02 -3.34
N GLU A 7 -8.05 20.30 -3.63
CA GLU A 7 -9.38 20.91 -3.54
C GLU A 7 -10.23 20.72 -4.80
N GLU A 8 -9.69 20.24 -5.92
CA GLU A 8 -10.45 20.04 -7.17
C GLU A 8 -10.81 18.57 -7.48
N ILE A 9 -11.02 17.75 -6.45
CA ILE A 9 -11.57 16.38 -6.61
C ILE A 9 -12.95 16.31 -5.94
N HIS A 10 -13.83 17.23 -6.33
CA HIS A 10 -15.25 17.14 -6.03
C HIS A 10 -15.94 16.37 -7.16
N HIS A 11 -16.07 15.04 -7.02
CA HIS A 11 -17.15 14.16 -7.52
C HIS A 11 -16.76 12.66 -7.37
N MET A 12 -16.96 12.07 -6.16
CA MET A 12 -16.96 10.62 -5.77
C MET A 12 -15.69 9.74 -5.99
N PRO A 13 -15.52 8.56 -5.32
CA PRO A 13 -15.41 8.21 -3.91
C PRO A 13 -13.95 7.81 -3.54
N LEU A 14 -12.96 8.68 -3.75
CA LEU A 14 -11.54 8.38 -3.45
C LEU A 14 -11.27 8.14 -1.94
N ILE A 15 -12.06 8.77 -1.08
CA ILE A 15 -11.98 8.61 0.39
C ILE A 15 -12.40 7.18 0.81
N HIS A 16 -13.38 6.59 0.11
CA HIS A 16 -13.83 5.23 0.42
C HIS A 16 -12.78 4.17 0.04
N LEU A 17 -12.08 4.34 -1.08
CA LEU A 17 -11.05 3.38 -1.53
C LEU A 17 -9.87 3.28 -0.53
N ARG A 18 -9.51 4.42 0.09
CA ARG A 18 -8.35 4.53 0.99
C ARG A 18 -8.52 3.79 2.32
N ASN A 19 -9.69 3.85 2.94
CA ASN A 19 -9.95 3.04 4.15
C ASN A 19 -10.21 1.57 3.78
N TRP A 20 -10.72 1.33 2.57
CA TRP A 20 -11.22 0.04 2.17
C TRP A 20 -10.14 -1.02 2.11
N LEU A 21 -8.91 -0.78 1.62
CA LEU A 21 -7.94 -1.88 1.45
C LEU A 21 -7.41 -2.44 2.78
N ALA A 22 -6.97 -1.57 3.69
CA ALA A 22 -6.49 -2.00 5.02
C ALA A 22 -7.64 -2.61 5.85
N HIS A 23 -8.83 -2.02 5.78
CA HIS A 23 -10.03 -2.56 6.42
C HIS A 23 -10.45 -3.90 5.81
N THR A 24 -10.41 -4.03 4.49
CA THR A 24 -10.74 -5.26 3.77
C THR A 24 -9.75 -6.35 4.13
N LEU A 25 -8.44 -6.08 4.16
CA LEU A 25 -7.46 -7.05 4.64
C LEU A 25 -7.74 -7.48 6.09
N ASN A 26 -8.14 -6.56 6.97
CA ASN A 26 -8.53 -6.89 8.34
C ASN A 26 -9.75 -7.81 8.38
N LEU A 27 -10.80 -7.49 7.61
CA LEU A 27 -11.97 -8.36 7.46
C LEU A 27 -11.59 -9.72 6.86
N CYS A 28 -10.72 -9.76 5.85
CA CYS A 28 -10.28 -11.00 5.23
C CYS A 28 -9.68 -11.97 6.25
N VAL A 29 -8.81 -11.45 7.12
CA VAL A 29 -8.15 -12.26 8.13
C VAL A 29 -9.12 -12.68 9.22
N HIS A 30 -9.97 -11.77 9.70
CA HIS A 30 -10.99 -12.12 10.70
C HIS A 30 -11.96 -13.19 10.21
N ASP A 31 -12.48 -13.03 8.99
CA ASP A 31 -13.36 -14.02 8.35
C ASP A 31 -12.67 -15.39 8.24
N ALA A 32 -11.40 -15.42 7.81
CA ALA A 32 -10.63 -16.65 7.68
C ALA A 32 -10.36 -17.33 9.03
N ILE A 33 -10.08 -16.55 10.08
CA ILE A 33 -9.86 -17.06 11.44
C ILE A 33 -11.16 -17.58 12.03
N GLN A 34 -12.27 -16.88 11.82
CA GLN A 34 -13.59 -17.28 12.34
C GLN A 34 -14.11 -18.54 11.65
N ALA A 35 -13.86 -18.69 10.34
CA ALA A 35 -14.20 -19.92 9.61
C ALA A 35 -13.37 -21.13 10.10
N ASN A 36 -12.15 -20.89 10.63
CA ASN A 36 -11.28 -21.93 11.17
C ASN A 36 -11.46 -22.06 12.69
N GLN A 37 -12.57 -22.69 13.11
CA GLN A 37 -12.95 -22.82 14.53
C GLN A 37 -11.85 -23.41 15.44
N PRO A 38 -11.11 -24.46 15.03
CA PRO A 38 -9.97 -24.97 15.81
C PRO A 38 -8.90 -23.89 16.07
N PHE A 39 -8.55 -23.10 15.04
CA PHE A 39 -7.59 -22.01 15.19
C PHE A 39 -8.13 -20.88 16.07
N SER A 40 -9.41 -20.54 15.94
CA SER A 40 -10.08 -19.55 16.80
C SER A 40 -10.03 -19.96 18.28
N ASN A 41 -10.25 -21.24 18.58
CA ASN A 41 -10.13 -21.77 19.95
C ASN A 41 -8.68 -21.73 20.46
N LEU A 42 -7.70 -22.04 19.61
CA LEU A 42 -6.28 -21.89 19.96
C LEU A 42 -5.93 -20.43 20.30
N LEU A 43 -6.43 -19.46 19.54
CA LEU A 43 -6.25 -18.04 19.84
C LEU A 43 -6.88 -17.65 21.19
N LYS A 44 -8.05 -18.21 21.55
CA LYS A 44 -8.65 -17.99 22.88
C LYS A 44 -7.74 -18.52 24.00
N LYS A 45 -7.16 -19.71 23.84
CA LYS A 45 -6.15 -20.24 24.80
C LYS A 45 -4.96 -19.30 24.92
N CYS A 46 -4.41 -18.82 23.80
CA CYS A 46 -3.29 -17.87 23.79
C CYS A 46 -3.64 -16.57 24.54
N ARG A 47 -4.85 -16.04 24.34
CA ARG A 47 -5.34 -14.84 25.05
C ARG A 47 -5.47 -15.07 26.56
N ALA A 48 -6.01 -16.21 26.97
CA ALA A 48 -6.13 -16.56 28.39
C ALA A 48 -4.76 -16.67 29.07
N LEU A 49 -3.80 -17.29 28.39
CA LEU A 49 -2.41 -17.38 28.85
C LEU A 49 -1.79 -15.98 29.01
N VAL A 50 -1.90 -15.14 27.98
CA VAL A 50 -1.38 -13.76 28.02
C VAL A 50 -2.07 -12.92 29.11
N ALA A 51 -3.39 -13.06 29.28
CA ALA A 51 -4.15 -12.37 30.31
C ALA A 51 -3.65 -12.74 31.72
N HIS A 52 -3.39 -14.02 31.98
CA HIS A 52 -2.84 -14.46 33.27
C HIS A 52 -1.52 -13.76 33.61
N PHE A 53 -0.55 -13.77 32.69
CA PHE A 53 0.74 -13.10 32.90
C PHE A 53 0.65 -11.57 32.91
N LYS A 54 -0.39 -10.99 32.32
CA LYS A 54 -0.60 -9.54 32.34
C LYS A 54 -1.24 -9.06 33.65
N HIS A 55 -2.15 -9.84 34.22
CA HIS A 55 -2.87 -9.48 35.45
C HIS A 55 -2.17 -9.97 36.72
N SER A 56 -1.43 -11.08 36.67
CA SER A 56 -0.68 -11.60 37.82
C SER A 56 0.73 -11.01 37.88
N VAL A 57 0.94 -10.06 38.79
CA VAL A 57 2.27 -9.48 39.05
C VAL A 57 3.27 -10.56 39.49
N ALA A 58 2.83 -11.55 40.27
CA ALA A 58 3.66 -12.67 40.71
C ALA A 58 4.13 -13.52 39.51
N ALA A 59 3.21 -13.89 38.61
CA ALA A 59 3.55 -14.65 37.41
C ALA A 59 4.48 -13.87 36.48
N ALA A 60 4.25 -12.56 36.31
CA ALA A 60 5.12 -11.70 35.50
C ALA A 60 6.54 -11.58 36.08
N ARG A 61 6.68 -11.45 37.42
CA ARG A 61 8.00 -11.44 38.09
C ARG A 61 8.71 -12.77 37.92
N LYS A 62 7.99 -13.89 38.10
CA LYS A 62 8.55 -15.23 37.93
C LYS A 62 9.04 -15.44 36.49
N LEU A 63 8.25 -15.02 35.49
CA LEU A 63 8.67 -15.05 34.08
C LEU A 63 9.94 -14.25 33.85
N LYS A 64 10.03 -13.05 34.42
CA LYS A 64 11.24 -12.23 34.34
C LYS A 64 12.45 -12.93 34.98
N SER A 65 12.31 -13.51 36.18
CA SER A 65 13.41 -14.22 36.83
C SER A 65 13.85 -15.45 36.03
N THR A 66 12.92 -16.21 35.45
CA THR A 66 13.24 -17.38 34.64
C THR A 66 13.94 -16.98 33.35
N GLN A 67 13.52 -15.90 32.68
CA GLN A 67 14.22 -15.36 31.51
C GLN A 67 15.67 -14.99 31.85
N ILE A 68 15.90 -14.32 32.98
CA ILE A 68 17.25 -13.94 33.43
C ILE A 68 18.09 -15.18 33.72
N ASN A 69 17.54 -16.16 34.46
CA ASN A 69 18.27 -17.38 34.83
C ASN A 69 18.63 -18.23 33.60
N MET A 70 17.84 -18.16 32.52
CA MET A 70 18.12 -18.84 31.25
C MET A 70 19.02 -18.03 30.31
N GLY A 71 19.45 -16.82 30.68
CA GLY A 71 20.24 -15.94 29.83
C GLY A 71 19.48 -15.33 28.64
N PHE A 72 18.14 -15.29 28.70
CA PHE A 72 17.30 -14.71 27.66
C PHE A 72 16.99 -13.22 27.90
N PRO A 73 16.71 -12.44 26.83
CA PRO A 73 16.23 -11.08 26.98
C PRO A 73 14.90 -11.06 27.75
N VAL A 74 14.76 -10.09 28.65
CA VAL A 74 13.54 -9.90 29.45
C VAL A 74 12.43 -9.34 28.57
N LEU A 75 11.54 -10.22 28.12
CA LEU A 75 10.43 -9.89 27.23
C LEU A 75 9.09 -10.10 27.95
N LYS A 76 8.26 -9.06 27.94
CA LYS A 76 6.86 -9.15 28.41
C LYS A 76 5.94 -9.76 27.36
N VAL A 77 4.87 -10.41 27.81
CA VAL A 77 3.76 -10.82 26.97
C VAL A 77 3.08 -9.61 26.30
N LYS A 78 2.51 -9.82 25.12
CA LYS A 78 1.77 -8.78 24.37
C LYS A 78 0.33 -9.23 24.18
N GLN A 79 -0.62 -8.46 24.71
CA GLN A 79 -2.05 -8.73 24.53
C GLN A 79 -2.51 -8.23 23.17
N ASP A 80 -3.32 -9.04 22.48
CA ASP A 80 -3.93 -8.64 21.22
C ASP A 80 -5.12 -7.70 21.44
N VAL A 81 -5.45 -6.97 20.38
CA VAL A 81 -6.65 -6.15 20.27
C VAL A 81 -7.57 -6.87 19.29
N ALA A 82 -8.73 -7.32 19.79
CA ALA A 82 -9.65 -8.17 19.03
C ALA A 82 -10.04 -7.59 17.66
N THR A 83 -10.08 -6.25 17.53
CA THR A 83 -10.46 -5.58 16.28
C THR A 83 -9.35 -5.55 15.22
N ARG A 84 -8.08 -5.84 15.57
CA ARG A 84 -6.91 -5.72 14.69
C ARG A 84 -6.10 -7.02 14.62
N TRP A 85 -6.25 -7.76 13.53
CA TRP A 85 -5.58 -9.06 13.37
C TRP A 85 -4.04 -9.01 13.50
N ASN A 86 -3.40 -7.90 13.09
CA ASN A 86 -1.95 -7.71 13.23
C ASN A 86 -1.48 -7.85 14.69
N SER A 87 -2.30 -7.42 15.65
CA SER A 87 -1.96 -7.54 17.08
C SER A 87 -2.01 -8.99 17.57
N ALA A 88 -2.90 -9.82 16.99
CA ALA A 88 -2.94 -11.25 17.26
C ALA A 88 -1.69 -11.94 16.71
N LEU A 89 -1.24 -11.57 15.50
CA LEU A 89 0.03 -12.08 14.96
C LEU A 89 1.21 -11.74 15.88
N ILE A 90 1.33 -10.47 16.29
CA ILE A 90 2.38 -10.02 17.22
C ILE A 90 2.33 -10.76 18.57
N MET A 91 1.14 -11.05 19.08
CA MET A 91 0.96 -11.86 20.29
C MET A 91 1.50 -13.27 20.09
N MET A 92 1.15 -13.93 18.98
CA MET A 92 1.60 -15.30 18.69
C MET A 92 3.12 -15.37 18.51
N GLU A 93 3.71 -14.43 17.77
CA GLU A 93 5.17 -14.32 17.61
C GLU A 93 5.86 -14.11 18.96
N ARG A 94 5.33 -13.22 19.81
CA ARG A 94 5.87 -12.99 21.15
C ARG A 94 5.78 -14.25 22.02
N LEU A 95 4.69 -15.01 21.94
CA LEU A 95 4.56 -16.27 22.67
C LEU A 95 5.58 -17.31 22.21
N GLN A 96 5.88 -17.37 20.91
CA GLN A 96 6.93 -18.23 20.36
C GLN A 96 8.33 -17.80 20.82
N GLU A 97 8.63 -16.50 20.84
CA GLU A 97 9.91 -15.96 21.34
C GLU A 97 10.19 -16.36 22.80
N ILE A 98 9.17 -16.36 23.65
CA ILE A 98 9.32 -16.65 25.09
C ILE A 98 8.96 -18.09 25.47
N LYS A 99 8.68 -18.97 24.49
CA LYS A 99 8.13 -20.32 24.71
C LYS A 99 8.90 -21.08 25.79
N SER A 100 10.23 -21.15 25.69
CA SER A 100 11.08 -21.92 26.61
C SER A 100 10.98 -21.43 28.05
N ALA A 101 11.09 -20.12 28.26
CA ALA A 101 10.95 -19.52 29.60
C ALA A 101 9.51 -19.68 30.13
N LEU A 102 8.51 -19.53 29.25
CA LEU A 102 7.11 -19.64 29.61
C LEU A 102 6.76 -21.07 30.10
N SER A 103 7.23 -22.10 29.40
CA SER A 103 7.02 -23.50 29.77
C SER A 103 7.52 -23.81 31.18
N VAL A 104 8.73 -23.36 31.53
CA VAL A 104 9.30 -23.56 32.89
C VAL A 104 8.57 -22.72 33.95
N THR A 105 8.12 -21.52 33.60
CA THR A 105 7.40 -20.69 34.57
C THR A 105 6.03 -21.25 34.90
N VAL A 106 5.36 -21.87 33.93
CA VAL A 106 4.01 -22.41 34.10
C VAL A 106 4.02 -23.67 34.96
N THR A 107 5.05 -24.51 34.86
CA THR A 107 5.21 -25.68 35.75
C THR A 107 5.38 -25.29 37.22
N ASP A 108 5.92 -24.11 37.49
CA ASP A 108 6.15 -23.60 38.86
C ASP A 108 4.95 -22.85 39.45
N LEU A 109 3.87 -22.62 38.68
CA LEU A 109 2.75 -21.77 39.08
C LEU A 109 1.56 -22.60 39.61
N PRO A 110 1.06 -22.34 40.84
CA PRO A 110 -0.02 -23.12 41.45
C PRO A 110 -1.41 -22.91 40.84
N GLN A 111 -1.61 -21.83 40.06
CA GLN A 111 -2.88 -21.45 39.42
C GLN A 111 -2.65 -21.10 37.95
N ALA A 112 -1.87 -21.93 37.25
CA ALA A 112 -1.60 -21.70 35.84
C ALA A 112 -2.82 -22.03 34.96
N PRO A 113 -3.17 -21.19 33.98
CA PRO A 113 -4.15 -21.57 32.96
C PRO A 113 -3.64 -22.78 32.17
N GLN A 114 -4.56 -23.54 31.56
CA GLN A 114 -4.20 -24.68 30.71
C GLN A 114 -3.17 -24.25 29.65
N PHE A 115 -1.97 -24.82 29.74
CA PHE A 115 -0.85 -24.45 28.88
C PHE A 115 -1.06 -24.97 27.45
N LEU A 116 -0.43 -24.31 26.49
CA LEU A 116 -0.39 -24.78 25.10
C LEU A 116 0.42 -26.08 25.02
N ASN A 117 -0.21 -27.14 24.54
CA ASN A 117 0.46 -28.43 24.36
C ASN A 117 1.38 -28.42 23.12
N ALA A 118 2.14 -29.50 22.89
CA ALA A 118 3.08 -29.58 21.76
C ALA A 118 2.38 -29.35 20.40
N SER A 119 1.21 -29.95 20.20
CA SER A 119 0.41 -29.78 18.98
C SER A 119 -0.09 -28.35 18.81
N ASP A 120 -0.56 -27.70 19.88
CA ASP A 120 -0.99 -26.29 19.88
C ASP A 120 0.16 -25.39 19.39
N TRP A 121 1.41 -25.65 19.81
CA TRP A 121 2.59 -24.90 19.35
C TRP A 121 2.94 -25.14 17.88
N GLU A 122 2.79 -26.36 17.38
CA GLU A 122 3.00 -26.69 15.97
C GLU A 122 1.99 -25.97 15.08
N ILE A 123 0.70 -26.05 15.44
CA ILE A 123 -0.39 -25.34 14.76
C ILE A 123 -0.14 -23.83 14.78
N LEU A 124 0.25 -23.27 15.93
CA LEU A 124 0.56 -21.84 16.06
C LEU A 124 1.70 -21.43 15.11
N THR A 125 2.74 -22.25 15.03
CA THR A 125 3.91 -22.01 14.17
C THR A 125 3.53 -21.97 12.70
N ASP A 126 2.68 -22.90 12.26
CA ASP A 126 2.19 -22.92 10.89
C ASP A 126 1.26 -21.75 10.56
N CYS A 127 0.30 -21.45 11.44
CA CYS A 127 -0.62 -20.32 11.22
C CYS A 127 0.12 -18.97 11.18
N VAL A 128 1.15 -18.78 12.01
CA VAL A 128 2.01 -17.58 11.96
C VAL A 128 2.71 -17.47 10.60
N LYS A 129 3.27 -18.56 10.05
CA LYS A 129 3.89 -18.56 8.71
C LYS A 129 2.89 -18.17 7.62
N VAL A 130 1.64 -18.62 7.72
CA VAL A 130 0.56 -18.29 6.77
C VAL A 130 0.13 -16.83 6.87
N LEU A 131 0.09 -16.24 8.07
CA LEU A 131 -0.33 -14.86 8.29
C LEU A 131 0.77 -13.82 8.00
N LYS A 132 2.05 -14.19 8.13
CA LYS A 132 3.19 -13.27 7.97
C LYS A 132 3.26 -12.53 6.61
N PRO A 133 2.95 -13.17 5.46
CA PRO A 133 2.85 -12.49 4.17
C PRO A 133 1.85 -11.32 4.16
N LEU A 134 0.71 -11.46 4.83
CA LEU A 134 -0.30 -10.40 4.89
C LEU A 134 0.22 -9.20 5.70
N GLU A 135 1.04 -9.44 6.72
CA GLU A 135 1.60 -8.40 7.57
C GLU A 135 2.62 -7.59 6.77
N THR A 136 3.42 -8.30 5.97
CA THR A 136 4.38 -7.71 5.05
C THR A 136 3.69 -6.81 4.03
N MET A 137 2.61 -7.30 3.39
CA MET A 137 1.81 -6.49 2.46
C MET A 137 1.20 -5.26 3.16
N THR A 138 0.66 -5.43 4.36
CA THR A 138 0.04 -4.32 5.12
C THR A 138 1.07 -3.26 5.47
N LYS A 139 2.29 -3.66 5.88
CA LYS A 139 3.40 -2.73 6.16
C LYS A 139 3.80 -1.94 4.91
N GLU A 140 3.96 -2.63 3.77
CA GLU A 140 4.30 -2.00 2.49
C GLU A 140 3.22 -1.02 2.02
N LEU A 141 1.94 -1.32 2.20
CA LEU A 141 0.83 -0.42 1.83
C LEU A 141 0.60 0.73 2.82
N SER A 142 1.13 0.61 4.03
CA SER A 142 1.06 1.65 5.06
C SER A 142 2.24 2.63 5.01
N GLY A 143 3.05 2.57 3.95
CA GLY A 143 4.15 3.50 3.70
C GLY A 143 3.66 4.89 3.29
N GLU A 144 4.50 5.89 3.54
CA GLU A 144 4.22 7.31 3.26
C GLU A 144 5.24 7.93 2.31
N LYS A 145 6.44 7.34 2.23
CA LYS A 145 7.59 7.89 1.50
C LYS A 145 7.66 7.43 0.04
N TYR A 146 6.70 6.65 -0.44
CA TYR A 146 6.67 6.12 -1.79
C TYR A 146 5.23 5.91 -2.29
N PRO A 147 5.01 5.88 -3.62
CA PRO A 147 3.69 5.65 -4.19
C PRO A 147 3.12 4.27 -3.81
N THR A 148 2.16 4.25 -2.88
CA THR A 148 1.57 2.99 -2.38
C THR A 148 0.48 2.45 -3.29
N MET A 149 -0.26 3.30 -4.02
CA MET A 149 -1.33 2.87 -4.93
C MET A 149 -0.83 1.97 -6.06
N ALA A 150 0.33 2.30 -6.63
CA ALA A 150 0.97 1.51 -7.68
C ALA A 150 1.42 0.12 -7.21
N LEU A 151 1.47 -0.14 -5.89
CA LEU A 151 1.92 -1.40 -5.31
C LEU A 151 0.77 -2.37 -5.02
N ILE A 152 -0.49 -1.93 -5.06
CA ILE A 152 -1.64 -2.75 -4.67
C ILE A 152 -1.68 -4.06 -5.46
N ILE A 153 -1.75 -4.01 -6.79
CA ILE A 153 -1.86 -5.20 -7.63
C ILE A 153 -0.60 -6.09 -7.53
N PRO A 154 0.63 -5.56 -7.66
CA PRO A 154 1.85 -6.36 -7.47
C PRO A 154 1.92 -7.06 -6.12
N LEU A 155 1.51 -6.40 -5.04
CA LEU A 155 1.51 -6.99 -3.71
C LEU A 155 0.43 -8.06 -3.54
N ILE A 156 -0.77 -7.88 -4.12
CA ILE A 156 -1.82 -8.92 -4.13
C ILE A 156 -1.31 -10.16 -4.87
N ARG A 157 -0.71 -9.99 -6.05
CA ARG A 157 -0.14 -11.10 -6.84
C ARG A 157 1.00 -11.79 -6.11
N GLY A 158 1.92 -11.02 -5.53
CA GLY A 158 3.00 -11.53 -4.70
C GLY A 158 2.49 -12.28 -3.46
N LEU A 159 1.43 -11.77 -2.82
CA LEU A 159 0.77 -12.40 -1.68
C LEU A 159 0.14 -13.73 -2.08
N GLN A 160 -0.64 -13.77 -3.16
CA GLN A 160 -1.25 -14.98 -3.70
C GLN A 160 -0.20 -16.04 -4.03
N HIS A 161 0.89 -15.65 -4.69
CA HIS A 161 2.00 -16.55 -5.01
C HIS A 161 2.68 -17.09 -3.74
N LYS A 162 3.01 -16.20 -2.79
CA LYS A 162 3.69 -16.58 -1.56
C LYS A 162 2.83 -17.52 -0.71
N ILE A 163 1.55 -17.22 -0.53
CA ILE A 163 0.63 -18.06 0.24
C ILE A 163 0.42 -19.41 -0.47
N LYS A 164 0.19 -19.42 -1.79
CA LYS A 164 0.01 -20.67 -2.55
C LYS A 164 1.20 -21.63 -2.42
N ASN A 165 2.42 -21.09 -2.34
CA ASN A 165 3.65 -21.89 -2.24
C ASN A 165 4.01 -22.28 -0.80
N LEU A 166 3.28 -21.81 0.21
CA LEU A 166 3.45 -22.33 1.56
C LEU A 166 2.99 -23.78 1.62
N ARG A 167 3.72 -24.59 2.41
CA ARG A 167 3.38 -25.97 2.72
C ARG A 167 3.19 -26.10 4.23
N PRO A 168 1.99 -25.80 4.77
CA PRO A 168 1.67 -26.06 6.16
C PRO A 168 1.80 -27.56 6.46
N GLN A 169 2.28 -27.89 7.65
CA GLN A 169 2.40 -29.27 8.13
C GLN A 169 1.13 -29.73 8.85
N THR A 170 0.39 -28.78 9.42
CA THR A 170 -0.86 -29.02 10.14
C THR A 170 -2.09 -28.80 9.27
N ASP A 171 -3.12 -29.64 9.45
CA ASP A 171 -4.41 -29.50 8.75
C ASP A 171 -5.07 -28.15 9.02
N ILE A 172 -4.92 -27.63 10.24
CA ILE A 172 -5.44 -26.33 10.65
C ILE A 172 -4.73 -25.20 9.89
N GLY A 173 -3.42 -25.29 9.72
CA GLY A 173 -2.64 -24.35 8.90
C GLY A 173 -3.04 -24.41 7.42
N ALA A 174 -3.26 -25.61 6.88
CA ALA A 174 -3.72 -25.80 5.50
C ALA A 174 -5.14 -25.24 5.27
N ASN A 175 -6.04 -25.43 6.24
CA ASN A 175 -7.38 -24.83 6.19
C ASN A 175 -7.35 -23.31 6.25
N LEU A 176 -6.47 -22.73 7.10
CA LEU A 176 -6.27 -21.28 7.15
C LEU A 176 -5.73 -20.74 5.82
N GLN A 177 -4.73 -21.41 5.23
CA GLN A 177 -4.16 -21.07 3.94
C GLN A 177 -5.24 -21.05 2.83
N ARG A 178 -6.08 -22.08 2.77
CA ARG A 178 -7.17 -22.19 1.79
C ARG A 178 -8.19 -21.07 1.96
N GLY A 179 -8.66 -20.83 3.20
CA GLY A 179 -9.63 -19.78 3.50
C GLY A 179 -9.10 -18.38 3.16
N ILE A 180 -7.84 -18.09 3.49
CA ILE A 180 -7.21 -16.82 3.13
C ILE A 180 -7.11 -16.67 1.60
N MET A 181 -6.68 -17.71 0.88
CA MET A 181 -6.58 -17.65 -0.59
C MET A 181 -7.94 -17.40 -1.27
N GLU A 182 -9.00 -18.05 -0.80
CA GLU A 182 -10.35 -17.86 -1.32
C GLU A 182 -10.83 -16.42 -1.09
N ILE A 183 -10.68 -15.93 0.15
CA ILE A 183 -11.15 -14.60 0.52
C ILE A 183 -10.33 -13.50 -0.19
N ILE A 184 -9.01 -13.68 -0.35
CA ILE A 184 -8.16 -12.78 -1.15
C ILE A 184 -8.66 -12.73 -2.59
N SER A 185 -8.91 -13.89 -3.20
CA SER A 185 -9.34 -13.96 -4.60
C SER A 185 -10.71 -13.29 -4.78
N ARG A 186 -11.63 -13.52 -3.84
CA ARG A 186 -12.97 -12.93 -3.87
C ARG A 186 -12.99 -11.42 -3.63
N ARG A 187 -12.30 -10.94 -2.59
CA ARG A 187 -12.36 -9.52 -2.16
C ARG A 187 -11.34 -8.64 -2.88
N LEU A 188 -10.13 -9.15 -3.11
CA LEU A 188 -9.03 -8.37 -3.71
C LEU A 188 -8.91 -8.56 -5.22
N GLY A 189 -9.49 -9.61 -5.80
CA GLY A 189 -9.48 -9.82 -7.25
C GLY A 189 -10.17 -8.69 -8.03
N ILE A 190 -11.20 -8.07 -7.45
CA ILE A 190 -11.94 -6.94 -8.04
C ILE A 190 -11.04 -5.70 -8.22
N LEU A 191 -9.92 -5.61 -7.50
CA LEU A 191 -9.03 -4.44 -7.60
C LEU A 191 -8.27 -4.37 -8.92
N GLU A 192 -8.12 -5.50 -9.62
CA GLU A 192 -7.55 -5.51 -10.97
C GLU A 192 -8.48 -4.92 -12.03
N THR A 193 -9.75 -4.66 -11.72
CA THR A 193 -10.69 -3.98 -12.62
C THR A 193 -10.92 -2.52 -12.25
N ASN A 194 -10.40 -2.06 -11.11
CA ASN A 194 -10.53 -0.68 -10.69
C ASN A 194 -9.62 0.24 -11.51
N ARG A 195 -10.22 1.13 -12.31
CA ARG A 195 -9.49 2.03 -13.23
C ARG A 195 -8.37 2.82 -12.56
N ILE A 196 -8.56 3.31 -11.34
CA ILE A 196 -7.57 4.14 -10.62
C ILE A 196 -6.36 3.29 -10.25
N ILE A 197 -6.59 2.13 -9.62
CA ILE A 197 -5.53 1.22 -9.17
C ILE A 197 -4.76 0.68 -10.37
N VAL A 198 -5.47 0.32 -11.43
CA VAL A 198 -4.91 -0.21 -12.67
C VAL A 198 -4.00 0.81 -13.34
N LYS A 199 -4.46 2.05 -13.50
CA LYS A 199 -3.65 3.14 -14.08
C LYS A 199 -2.43 3.47 -13.21
N ALA A 200 -2.61 3.58 -11.89
CA ALA A 200 -1.51 3.81 -10.95
C ALA A 200 -0.46 2.69 -11.01
N THR A 201 -0.90 1.43 -11.11
CA THR A 201 0.00 0.26 -11.22
C THR A 201 0.72 0.25 -12.55
N PHE A 202 0.03 0.55 -13.65
CA PHE A 202 0.61 0.55 -15.00
C PHE A 202 1.68 1.64 -15.17
N LEU A 203 1.39 2.85 -14.66
CA LEU A 203 2.32 3.99 -14.57
C LEU A 203 3.27 3.87 -13.37
N GLY A 204 3.21 2.73 -12.69
CA GLY A 204 3.91 2.46 -11.46
C GLY A 204 5.42 2.51 -11.69
N PRO A 205 6.15 3.20 -10.81
CA PRO A 205 7.58 3.48 -10.99
C PRO A 205 8.48 2.23 -11.04
N LYS A 206 8.02 1.10 -10.50
CA LYS A 206 8.78 -0.16 -10.52
C LYS A 206 8.79 -0.84 -11.90
N GLY A 207 8.23 -0.21 -12.94
CA GLY A 207 8.34 -0.65 -14.32
C GLY A 207 7.72 -2.02 -14.60
N LEU A 208 6.75 -2.45 -13.78
CA LEU A 208 6.08 -3.74 -13.94
C LEU A 208 5.12 -3.73 -15.12
N LYS A 209 4.54 -2.58 -15.48
CA LYS A 209 3.71 -2.40 -16.68
C LYS A 209 2.63 -3.50 -16.75
N LYS A 210 2.51 -4.20 -17.88
CA LYS A 210 1.60 -5.34 -18.05
C LYS A 210 1.90 -6.55 -17.16
N THR A 211 3.15 -6.75 -16.76
CA THR A 211 3.56 -7.93 -15.98
C THR A 211 3.10 -7.88 -14.52
N ALA A 212 2.59 -6.74 -14.06
CA ALA A 212 2.01 -6.61 -12.73
C ALA A 212 0.70 -7.38 -12.57
N PHE A 213 -0.04 -7.57 -13.67
CA PHE A 213 -1.42 -8.06 -13.63
C PHE A 213 -1.48 -9.59 -13.65
N GLY A 214 -2.53 -10.15 -13.04
CA GLY A 214 -2.70 -11.60 -13.01
C GLY A 214 -3.18 -12.17 -14.34
N LEU A 215 -4.01 -11.41 -15.06
CA LEU A 215 -4.56 -11.77 -16.37
C LEU A 215 -4.00 -10.84 -17.44
N ASP A 216 -3.62 -11.40 -18.59
CA ASP A 216 -3.13 -10.63 -19.74
C ASP A 216 -4.17 -9.63 -20.25
N GLU A 217 -5.46 -9.96 -20.10
CA GLU A 217 -6.56 -9.06 -20.42
C GLU A 217 -6.55 -7.80 -19.54
N ASN A 218 -6.34 -7.93 -18.23
CA ASN A 218 -6.25 -6.78 -17.32
C ASN A 218 -5.05 -5.89 -17.67
N GLY A 219 -3.92 -6.48 -18.06
CA GLY A 219 -2.77 -5.72 -18.55
C GLY A 219 -3.04 -4.99 -19.88
N ARG A 220 -3.81 -5.59 -20.79
CA ARG A 220 -4.25 -4.93 -22.03
C ARG A 220 -5.25 -3.81 -21.75
N ASN A 221 -6.21 -4.03 -20.86
CA ASN A 221 -7.16 -3.01 -20.42
C ASN A 221 -6.46 -1.83 -19.76
N ALA A 222 -5.43 -2.09 -18.94
CA ALA A 222 -4.59 -1.06 -18.34
C ALA A 222 -3.92 -0.17 -19.40
N GLN A 223 -3.28 -0.79 -20.41
CA GLN A 223 -2.68 -0.05 -21.51
C GLN A 223 -3.72 0.78 -22.25
N LYS A 224 -4.87 0.19 -22.59
CA LYS A 224 -5.96 0.88 -23.29
C LYS A 224 -6.43 2.10 -22.52
N TRP A 225 -6.77 1.95 -21.23
CA TRP A 225 -7.29 3.05 -20.42
C TRP A 225 -6.28 4.18 -20.19
N VAL A 226 -4.98 3.87 -20.14
CA VAL A 226 -3.93 4.90 -20.09
C VAL A 226 -3.81 5.59 -21.45
N THR A 227 -3.83 4.84 -22.55
CA THR A 227 -3.77 5.38 -23.92
C THR A 227 -4.94 6.33 -24.20
N ASP A 228 -6.15 5.93 -23.81
CA ASP A 228 -7.36 6.75 -23.95
C ASP A 228 -7.23 8.08 -23.16
N GLU A 229 -6.70 8.03 -21.94
CA GLU A 229 -6.54 9.24 -21.12
C GLU A 229 -5.41 10.15 -21.62
N VAL A 230 -4.29 9.59 -22.08
CA VAL A 230 -3.21 10.36 -22.73
C VAL A 230 -3.74 11.03 -24.00
N THR A 231 -4.49 10.31 -24.83
CA THR A 231 -5.10 10.86 -26.05
C THR A 231 -6.02 12.03 -25.73
N ASN A 232 -6.81 11.93 -24.66
CA ASN A 232 -7.67 13.03 -24.21
C ASN A 232 -6.87 14.25 -23.72
N ILE A 233 -5.73 14.05 -23.03
CA ILE A 233 -4.85 15.16 -22.62
C ILE A 233 -4.29 15.87 -23.86
N ILE A 234 -3.81 15.12 -24.86
CA ILE A 234 -3.28 15.69 -26.11
C ILE A 234 -4.36 16.48 -26.85
N ASN A 235 -5.58 15.92 -26.95
CA ASN A 235 -6.72 16.62 -27.56
C ASN A 235 -7.05 17.94 -26.87
N ASN A 236 -7.04 17.95 -25.53
CA ASN A 236 -7.35 19.15 -24.76
C ASN A 236 -6.24 20.21 -24.88
N ASN A 237 -4.97 19.80 -24.94
CA ASN A 237 -3.86 20.73 -25.15
C ASN A 237 -3.88 21.35 -26.55
N ASN A 238 -4.38 20.62 -27.55
CA ASN A 238 -4.50 21.10 -28.94
C ASN A 238 -5.71 22.02 -29.17
N ASN A 239 -6.66 22.12 -28.22
CA ASN A 239 -7.82 23.01 -28.28
C ASN A 239 -7.67 24.15 -27.24
N PRO A 240 -7.07 25.30 -27.59
CA PRO A 240 -6.75 26.36 -26.64
C PRO A 240 -7.97 27.24 -26.33
N SER A 241 -9.02 26.65 -25.76
CA SER A 241 -10.23 27.38 -25.32
C SER A 241 -10.34 27.41 -23.80
N SER A 242 -9.23 27.53 -23.05
CA SER A 242 -9.19 27.95 -21.64
C SER A 242 -7.75 27.87 -21.10
N SER A 243 -6.94 28.90 -21.38
CA SER A 243 -5.69 29.17 -20.65
C SER A 243 -5.31 30.63 -20.88
N THR A 244 -5.77 31.52 -20.02
CA THR A 244 -5.24 32.89 -19.90
C THR A 244 -3.82 32.80 -19.36
N VAL A 245 -2.83 32.83 -20.25
CA VAL A 245 -1.47 33.22 -19.90
C VAL A 245 -0.94 34.11 -21.02
N THR A 246 -0.79 35.38 -20.68
CA THR A 246 0.02 36.38 -21.40
C THR A 246 1.41 35.81 -21.67
N SER A 247 1.70 35.54 -22.94
CA SER A 247 3.06 35.38 -23.43
C SER A 247 3.51 36.75 -23.94
N ASP A 248 4.38 37.40 -23.17
CA ASP A 248 5.30 38.40 -23.71
C ASP A 248 6.33 37.62 -24.56
N GLU A 249 6.14 37.59 -25.88
CA GLU A 249 7.25 37.37 -26.80
C GLU A 249 7.82 38.73 -27.24
N PRO A 250 9.16 38.84 -27.41
CA PRO A 250 9.75 40.01 -28.03
C PRO A 250 9.40 40.00 -29.52
N SER A 251 8.77 41.09 -29.94
CA SER A 251 8.49 41.46 -31.32
C SER A 251 9.70 41.25 -32.24
N SER A 252 9.58 40.33 -33.19
CA SER A 252 10.34 40.36 -34.44
C SER A 252 9.39 40.73 -35.59
N ASP A 253 9.76 41.79 -36.30
CA ASP A 253 9.05 42.44 -37.42
C ASP A 253 8.57 41.45 -38.52
N PRO A 254 7.32 41.58 -39.03
CA PRO A 254 6.74 40.66 -40.02
C PRO A 254 6.97 41.12 -41.47
N LYS A 255 8.21 41.41 -41.88
CA LYS A 255 8.49 41.87 -43.26
C LYS A 255 9.88 41.49 -43.78
N ASP A 256 10.26 40.21 -43.77
CA ASP A 256 11.36 39.75 -44.66
C ASP A 256 11.48 38.22 -44.79
N ASP A 257 10.41 37.49 -45.18
CA ASP A 257 10.62 36.08 -45.57
C ASP A 257 9.51 35.44 -46.44
N GLN A 258 8.92 36.19 -47.37
CA GLN A 258 7.98 35.58 -48.36
C GLN A 258 8.69 34.79 -49.48
N ASP A 259 10.02 34.88 -49.57
CA ASP A 259 10.84 34.20 -50.60
C ASP A 259 11.75 33.11 -50.00
N SER A 260 11.41 32.65 -48.79
CA SER A 260 12.14 31.57 -48.13
C SER A 260 11.90 30.26 -48.87
N LEU A 261 12.97 29.65 -49.38
CA LEU A 261 12.94 28.29 -49.95
C LEU A 261 12.40 27.23 -48.95
N TRP A 262 12.32 27.59 -47.66
CA TRP A 262 11.79 26.77 -46.59
C TRP A 262 10.25 26.73 -46.54
N ILE A 263 9.52 27.68 -47.13
CA ILE A 263 8.04 27.69 -47.11
C ILE A 263 7.46 26.38 -47.66
N PHE A 264 8.06 25.83 -48.73
CA PHE A 264 7.65 24.53 -49.29
C PHE A 264 7.89 23.38 -48.30
N PHE A 265 8.98 23.42 -47.55
CA PHE A 265 9.27 22.42 -46.53
C PHE A 265 8.39 22.61 -45.29
N GLU A 266 8.07 23.84 -44.90
CA GLU A 266 7.12 24.17 -43.84
C GLU A 266 5.71 23.69 -44.19
N GLU A 267 5.26 23.87 -45.43
CA GLU A 267 3.98 23.36 -45.92
C GLU A 267 3.97 21.82 -45.95
N LYS A 268 5.04 21.18 -46.42
CA LYS A 268 5.19 19.71 -46.34
C LYS A 268 5.20 19.21 -44.90
N VAL A 269 5.88 19.92 -44.00
CA VAL A 269 5.94 19.57 -42.57
C VAL A 269 4.57 19.75 -41.93
N ALA A 270 3.84 20.82 -42.25
CA ALA A 270 2.48 21.06 -41.79
C ALA A 270 1.52 19.96 -42.28
N GLN A 271 1.60 19.55 -43.55
CA GLN A 271 0.81 18.44 -44.09
C GLN A 271 1.13 17.11 -43.37
N VAL A 272 2.40 16.82 -43.07
CA VAL A 272 2.78 15.64 -42.30
C VAL A 272 2.29 15.72 -40.85
N GLN A 273 2.36 16.89 -40.20
CA GLN A 273 1.83 17.10 -38.85
C GLN A 273 0.32 16.90 -38.77
N THR A 274 -0.45 17.32 -39.78
CA THR A 274 -1.91 17.08 -39.83
C THR A 274 -2.28 15.60 -39.94
N THR A 275 -1.35 14.74 -40.38
CA THR A 275 -1.58 13.29 -40.51
C THR A 275 -1.43 12.55 -39.16
N ILE A 276 -0.67 13.11 -38.21
CA ILE A 276 -0.49 12.53 -36.87
C ILE A 276 -1.72 12.85 -36.02
N THR A 277 -2.71 11.96 -36.04
CA THR A 277 -3.88 12.12 -35.18
C THR A 277 -3.48 12.00 -33.70
N PRO A 278 -4.16 12.72 -32.78
CA PRO A 278 -3.90 12.64 -31.34
C PRO A 278 -3.95 11.21 -30.78
N GLY A 279 -4.81 10.35 -31.34
CA GLY A 279 -4.86 8.93 -30.99
C GLY A 279 -3.62 8.13 -31.40
N THR A 280 -3.01 8.47 -32.55
CA THR A 280 -1.75 7.87 -32.99
C THR A 280 -0.60 8.33 -32.09
N SER A 281 -0.58 9.62 -31.73
CA SER A 281 0.41 10.19 -30.81
C SER A 281 0.34 9.55 -29.41
N GLY A 282 -0.85 9.47 -28.82
CA GLY A 282 -1.04 8.82 -27.51
C GLY A 282 -0.63 7.35 -27.49
N THR A 283 -0.93 6.61 -28.57
CA THR A 283 -0.52 5.21 -28.71
C THR A 283 1.00 5.06 -28.80
N LEU A 284 1.67 5.95 -29.54
CA LEU A 284 3.12 5.95 -29.68
C LEU A 284 3.82 6.24 -28.35
N LEU A 285 3.35 7.24 -27.59
CA LEU A 285 3.89 7.58 -26.27
C LEU A 285 3.79 6.42 -25.29
N VAL A 286 2.64 5.76 -25.21
CA VAL A 286 2.46 4.59 -24.34
C VAL A 286 3.35 3.44 -24.79
N ARG A 287 3.55 3.25 -26.10
CA ARG A 287 4.47 2.24 -26.64
C ARG A 287 5.92 2.55 -26.26
N GLN A 288 6.35 3.79 -26.39
CA GLN A 288 7.69 4.23 -25.98
C GLN A 288 7.92 3.97 -24.49
N TYR A 289 6.95 4.33 -23.63
CA TYR A 289 6.99 3.99 -22.21
C TYR A 289 7.13 2.47 -21.99
N MET A 290 6.41 1.66 -22.75
CA MET A 290 6.46 0.20 -22.66
C MET A 290 7.83 -0.38 -23.03
N GLU A 291 8.58 0.26 -23.91
CA GLU A 291 9.91 -0.16 -24.35
C GLU A 291 11.04 0.25 -23.39
N LEU A 292 10.82 1.24 -22.51
CA LEU A 292 11.81 1.64 -21.49
C LEU A 292 12.22 0.47 -20.56
N PRO A 293 13.49 0.42 -20.12
CA PRO A 293 13.96 -0.61 -19.20
C PRO A 293 13.22 -0.55 -17.86
N ARG A 294 13.08 -1.70 -17.21
CA ARG A 294 12.43 -1.78 -15.89
C ARG A 294 13.33 -1.14 -14.84
N LEU A 295 12.73 -0.36 -13.94
CA LEU A 295 13.44 0.20 -12.81
C LEU A 295 13.81 -0.93 -11.82
N LYS A 296 15.07 -0.97 -11.37
CA LYS A 296 15.48 -1.87 -10.27
C LYS A 296 14.74 -1.48 -9.00
N ARG A 297 14.44 -2.47 -8.13
CA ARG A 297 13.65 -2.28 -6.91
C ARG A 297 14.20 -1.20 -5.94
N GLN A 298 15.51 -0.94 -6.00
CA GLN A 298 16.24 -0.08 -5.08
C GLN A 298 16.28 1.40 -5.52
N ASN A 299 15.94 1.69 -6.78
CA ASN A 299 16.02 3.05 -7.30
C ASN A 299 14.73 3.82 -6.99
N ASP A 300 14.83 5.14 -6.84
CA ASP A 300 13.68 5.98 -6.54
C ASP A 300 12.74 6.11 -7.77
N PRO A 301 11.47 5.70 -7.62
CA PRO A 301 10.38 6.10 -8.49
C PRO A 301 10.38 7.49 -9.08
N LEU A 302 10.63 8.49 -8.24
CA LEU A 302 10.43 9.89 -8.62
C LEU A 302 11.57 10.38 -9.51
N GLU A 303 12.79 9.89 -9.26
CA GLU A 303 13.94 10.13 -10.13
C GLU A 303 13.68 9.62 -11.55
N PHE A 304 13.12 8.42 -11.71
CA PHE A 304 12.77 7.89 -13.02
C PHE A 304 11.84 8.82 -13.80
N TRP A 305 10.76 9.27 -13.16
CA TRP A 305 9.77 10.13 -13.82
C TRP A 305 10.31 11.54 -14.06
N ASN A 306 11.16 12.07 -13.19
CA ASN A 306 11.82 13.36 -13.41
C ASN A 306 12.77 13.32 -14.61
N LEU A 307 13.52 12.23 -14.79
CA LEU A 307 14.39 12.06 -15.95
C LEU A 307 13.62 11.98 -17.28
N HIS A 308 12.43 11.37 -17.26
CA HIS A 308 11.61 11.17 -18.46
C HIS A 308 10.52 12.23 -18.65
N LYS A 309 10.48 13.28 -17.80
CA LYS A 309 9.43 14.32 -17.83
C LYS A 309 9.32 15.01 -19.19
N ASN A 310 10.45 15.31 -19.82
CA ASN A 310 10.47 15.99 -21.12
C ASN A 310 10.16 15.05 -22.29
N ILE A 311 10.40 13.75 -22.12
CA ILE A 311 10.21 12.73 -23.16
C ILE A 311 8.76 12.21 -23.13
N LEU A 312 8.16 12.12 -21.93
CA LEU A 312 6.83 11.55 -21.69
C LEU A 312 5.97 12.50 -20.83
N PRO A 313 5.68 13.74 -21.29
CA PRO A 313 5.08 14.77 -20.44
C PRO A 313 3.65 14.43 -19.99
N GLU A 314 2.80 13.89 -20.86
CA GLU A 314 1.42 13.53 -20.53
C GLU A 314 1.36 12.34 -19.58
N LEU A 315 2.26 11.36 -19.78
CA LEU A 315 2.38 10.22 -18.87
C LEU A 315 2.93 10.63 -17.51
N TYR A 316 3.85 11.60 -17.46
CA TYR A 316 4.34 12.19 -16.22
C TYR A 316 3.20 12.87 -15.45
N GLN A 317 2.34 13.63 -16.14
CA GLN A 317 1.16 14.24 -15.53
C GLN A 317 0.20 13.19 -14.94
N LEU A 318 -0.07 12.10 -15.68
CA LEU A 318 -0.88 10.99 -15.18
C LEU A 318 -0.21 10.25 -14.01
N HIS A 319 1.11 10.07 -14.06
CA HIS A 319 1.86 9.49 -12.98
C HIS A 319 1.68 10.30 -11.69
N LEU A 320 1.84 11.62 -11.74
CA LEU A 320 1.62 12.50 -10.58
C LEU A 320 0.18 12.40 -10.06
N LYS A 321 -0.81 12.40 -10.96
CA LYS A 321 -2.23 12.30 -10.61
C LYS A 321 -2.56 11.03 -9.82
N TYR A 322 -2.01 9.88 -10.25
CA TYR A 322 -2.38 8.58 -9.68
C TYR A 322 -1.44 8.06 -8.59
N SER A 323 -0.16 8.45 -8.62
CA SER A 323 0.85 7.95 -7.67
C SER A 323 0.81 8.65 -6.32
N CYS A 324 0.29 9.88 -6.27
CA CYS A 324 0.13 10.65 -5.03
C CYS A 324 -1.05 10.16 -4.17
N ILE A 325 -1.88 9.26 -4.69
CA ILE A 325 -3.01 8.71 -3.96
C ILE A 325 -2.47 7.65 -2.98
N PRO A 326 -2.61 7.82 -1.65
CA PRO A 326 -2.20 6.79 -0.70
C PRO A 326 -3.15 5.59 -0.75
N ALA A 327 -2.60 4.38 -0.69
CA ALA A 327 -3.37 3.14 -0.67
C ALA A 327 -4.14 2.88 0.62
N THR A 328 -3.73 3.51 1.72
CA THR A 328 -4.32 3.31 3.04
C THR A 328 -4.51 4.63 3.79
N SER A 329 -5.43 4.68 4.74
CA SER A 329 -5.62 5.79 5.68
C SER A 329 -4.70 5.76 6.88
N VAL A 330 -3.91 4.70 7.01
CA VAL A 330 -2.99 4.47 8.12
C VAL A 330 -2.08 5.68 8.37
N PRO A 331 -1.53 6.37 7.35
CA PRO A 331 -0.77 7.60 7.56
C PRO A 331 -1.52 8.69 8.33
N SER A 332 -2.73 9.01 7.88
CA SER A 332 -3.59 9.97 8.57
C SER A 332 -3.96 9.50 9.98
N GLU A 333 -4.25 8.21 10.16
CA GLU A 333 -4.56 7.66 11.48
C GLU A 333 -3.39 7.75 12.46
N ARG A 334 -2.14 7.57 12.00
CA ARG A 334 -0.94 7.77 12.83
C ARG A 334 -0.77 9.23 13.24
N LEU A 335 -0.96 10.14 12.30
CA LEU A 335 -0.90 11.58 12.56
C LEU A 335 -1.94 11.98 13.61
N PHE A 336 -3.19 11.54 13.46
CA PHE A 336 -4.25 11.80 14.42
C PHE A 336 -4.05 11.06 15.75
N SER A 337 -3.44 9.87 15.76
CA SER A 337 -3.12 9.16 17.01
C SER A 337 -2.03 9.89 17.80
N LYS A 338 -0.99 10.39 17.12
CA LYS A 338 0.07 11.22 17.72
C LYS A 338 -0.50 12.54 18.22
N ALA A 339 -1.39 13.17 17.44
CA ALA A 339 -2.11 14.37 17.85
C ALA A 339 -3.00 14.12 19.08
N GLY A 340 -3.73 13.00 19.10
CA GLY A 340 -4.58 12.59 20.22
C GLY A 340 -3.80 12.35 21.51
N GLN A 341 -2.56 11.83 21.41
CA GLN A 341 -1.66 11.73 22.56
C GLN A 341 -1.24 13.12 23.08
N LEU A 342 -0.95 14.05 22.18
CA LEU A 342 -0.59 15.43 22.54
C LEU A 342 -1.76 16.17 23.21
N THR A 343 -2.99 15.98 22.74
CA THR A 343 -4.19 16.63 23.29
C THR A 343 -4.65 16.01 24.59
N ASN A 344 -4.59 14.67 24.73
CA ASN A 344 -5.17 13.97 25.89
C ASN A 344 -4.20 13.81 27.07
N MET A 345 -2.87 13.78 26.83
CA MET A 345 -1.89 13.52 27.88
C MET A 345 -0.99 14.71 28.21
N CYS A 346 -0.78 15.65 27.29
CA CYS A 346 0.18 16.75 27.49
C CYS A 346 -0.45 18.15 27.51
N ARG A 347 -1.58 18.39 26.81
CA ARG A 347 -2.23 19.72 26.73
C ARG A 347 -3.76 19.62 26.55
N ASN A 348 -4.48 19.46 27.64
CA ASN A 348 -5.94 19.21 27.66
C ASN A 348 -6.83 20.47 27.39
N ARG A 349 -6.25 21.61 27.00
CA ARG A 349 -6.97 22.89 26.74
C ARG A 349 -6.58 23.54 25.40
N LEU A 350 -6.22 22.74 24.41
CA LEU A 350 -5.98 23.25 23.06
C LEU A 350 -7.30 23.53 22.35
N LEU A 351 -7.43 24.74 21.81
CA LEU A 351 -8.52 25.06 20.88
C LEU A 351 -8.34 24.25 19.57
N PRO A 352 -9.44 23.80 18.93
CA PRO A 352 -9.37 23.03 17.68
C PRO A 352 -8.47 23.66 16.61
N LYS A 353 -8.57 24.98 16.42
CA LYS A 353 -7.76 25.73 15.45
C LYS A 353 -6.25 25.63 15.71
N ASN A 354 -5.83 25.60 16.97
CA ASN A 354 -4.41 25.49 17.32
C ASN A 354 -3.93 24.04 17.14
N LEU A 355 -4.80 23.06 17.35
CA LEU A 355 -4.49 21.66 17.08
C LEU A 355 -4.25 21.43 15.58
N ASP A 356 -5.09 22.00 14.72
CA ASP A 356 -4.94 21.89 13.26
C ASP A 356 -3.61 22.51 12.80
N GLN A 357 -3.25 23.68 13.33
CA GLN A 357 -1.97 24.33 13.04
C GLN A 357 -0.78 23.49 13.51
N ILE A 358 -0.85 22.89 14.71
CA ILE A 358 0.21 22.01 15.22
C ILE A 358 0.34 20.77 14.35
N ILE A 359 -0.76 20.15 13.96
CA ILE A 359 -0.77 18.97 13.07
C ILE A 359 -0.14 19.33 11.73
N PHE A 360 -0.54 20.44 11.13
CA PHE A 360 -0.01 20.94 9.87
C PHE A 360 1.51 21.19 9.96
N LEU A 361 1.96 21.94 10.95
CA LEU A 361 3.38 22.24 11.15
C LEU A 361 4.21 20.98 11.40
N ASN A 362 3.68 20.02 12.17
CA ASN A 362 4.35 18.74 12.43
C ASN A 362 4.49 17.91 11.15
N SER A 363 3.48 17.92 10.27
CA SER A 363 3.55 17.24 8.97
C SER A 363 4.45 17.91 7.93
N TYR A 364 4.78 19.19 8.13
CA TYR A 364 5.65 19.95 7.24
C TYR A 364 7.13 19.87 7.67
N LEU A 365 7.38 19.84 8.98
CA LEU A 365 8.73 19.85 9.55
C LEU A 365 9.35 18.45 9.70
N PHE A 366 8.54 17.39 9.72
CA PHE A 366 8.95 15.99 9.92
C PHE A 366 8.19 15.06 8.96
#